data_AF-A0A1G2ZH88-F1
#
_entry.id   AF-A0A1G2ZH88-F1
#
_cell.length_a   1.000
_cell.length_b   1.000
_cell.length_c   1.000
_cell.angle_alpha   90.00
_cell.angle_beta   90.00
_cell.angle_gamma   90.00
#
_symmetry.space_group_name_H-M   'P 1'
#
loop_
_entity.id
_entity.type
_entity.pdbx_description
1 polymer ?
#
loop_
_entity_poly.entity_id
_entity_poly.type
_entity_poly.pdbx_seq_one_letter_code
_entity_poly.pdbx_strand_id
1 'polypeptide(L)'
;MDFDQDDDGDDTAFDSNSPSQVVEHAVLERLDPVARGNVLQADLHSQDITDYGEPSGGGIELFFQDKPMTLARWPNQGFVEIAQVLGPTAVGEHGAKGCAEGVFAYEGDRPGRWVAEKDVWLHGYWFWDWSDQRQKVEAIDQQKRTITLAKPHHHYGYRKGQWFYRSDDWATWPVPDSQNPTVKP
;
A
#
# COMPACT_ATOMS: atom_id res chain seq x y z
N MET A 1 12.58 58.93 -11.85
CA MET A 1 12.89 57.53 -12.19
C MET A 1 13.99 57.16 -11.24
N ASP A 2 13.67 56.40 -10.20
CA ASP A 2 14.61 55.67 -9.36
C ASP A 2 13.78 54.51 -8.82
N PHE A 3 14.05 53.32 -9.36
CA PHE A 3 13.43 52.06 -9.01
C PHE A 3 14.63 51.18 -8.64
N ASP A 4 14.91 51.06 -7.35
CA ASP A 4 15.93 50.16 -6.82
C ASP A 4 15.62 49.90 -5.35
N GLN A 5 15.03 48.74 -5.08
CA GLN A 5 15.55 47.76 -4.11
C GLN A 5 14.61 46.56 -4.14
N ASP A 6 14.94 45.62 -5.03
CA ASP A 6 14.50 44.23 -4.88
C ASP A 6 15.23 43.67 -3.66
N ASP A 7 14.46 43.50 -2.59
CA ASP A 7 14.82 42.78 -1.37
C ASP A 7 14.83 41.28 -1.72
N ASP A 8 15.97 40.78 -2.18
CA ASP A 8 16.25 39.35 -2.31
C ASP A 8 16.35 38.75 -0.90
N GLY A 9 15.19 38.54 -0.29
CA GLY A 9 15.00 37.79 0.93
C GLY A 9 15.47 36.35 0.74
N ASP A 10 16.58 36.05 1.40
CA ASP A 10 17.15 34.74 1.67
C ASP A 10 16.08 33.70 2.05
N ASP A 11 15.71 32.85 1.08
CA ASP A 11 14.69 31.80 1.18
C ASP A 11 15.25 30.51 1.82
N THR A 12 16.23 30.62 2.73
CA THR A 12 16.80 29.47 3.47
C THR A 12 16.28 29.34 4.90
N ALA A 13 15.07 29.85 5.15
CA ALA A 13 14.31 29.39 6.31
C ALA A 13 14.03 27.89 6.13
N PHE A 14 14.78 27.05 6.86
CA PHE A 14 14.38 25.67 7.12
C PHE A 14 13.02 25.72 7.79
N ASP A 15 11.96 25.63 6.98
CA ASP A 15 10.59 25.54 7.42
C ASP A 15 10.50 24.38 8.40
N SER A 16 10.05 24.65 9.63
CA SER A 16 9.80 23.65 10.66
C SER A 16 8.79 22.57 10.22
N ASN A 17 8.12 22.75 9.08
CA ASN A 17 7.28 21.76 8.40
C ASN A 17 8.02 20.84 7.40
N SER A 18 9.33 20.98 7.22
CA SER A 18 10.07 20.17 6.25
C SER A 18 10.22 18.71 6.72
N PRO A 19 10.00 17.71 5.84
CA PRO A 19 10.28 16.32 6.17
C PRO A 19 11.75 16.12 6.57
N SER A 20 11.97 15.34 7.63
CA SER A 20 13.29 14.99 8.18
C SER A 20 13.66 13.54 7.87
N GLN A 21 14.95 13.17 7.91
CA GLN A 21 15.33 11.77 7.71
C GLN A 21 14.85 10.89 8.88
N VAL A 22 14.38 9.68 8.55
CA VAL A 22 14.06 8.67 9.57
C VAL A 22 15.36 8.17 10.20
N VAL A 23 15.49 8.33 11.52
CA VAL A 23 16.68 7.91 12.28
C VAL A 23 16.35 6.90 13.38
N GLU A 24 15.08 6.77 13.74
CA GLU A 24 14.61 5.85 14.77
C GLU A 24 14.87 4.39 14.37
N HIS A 25 15.71 3.71 15.15
CA HIS A 25 16.14 2.33 14.87
C HIS A 25 14.97 1.35 14.67
N ALA A 26 13.95 1.45 15.54
CA ALA A 26 12.77 0.60 15.48
C ALA A 26 11.95 0.81 14.18
N VAL A 27 11.98 2.01 13.59
CA VAL A 27 11.33 2.29 12.30
C VAL A 27 12.20 1.75 11.16
N LEU A 28 13.51 2.01 11.19
CA LEU A 28 14.45 1.53 10.18
C LEU A 28 14.48 0.00 10.06
N GLU A 29 14.33 -0.73 11.18
CA GLU A 29 14.27 -2.20 11.18
C GLU A 29 13.05 -2.76 10.43
N ARG A 30 11.94 -2.00 10.37
CA ARG A 30 10.73 -2.37 9.61
C ARG A 30 10.88 -2.12 8.12
N LEU A 31 11.73 -1.17 7.74
CA LEU A 31 11.99 -0.83 6.35
C LEU A 31 12.88 -1.87 5.67
N ASP A 32 12.65 -2.05 4.37
CA ASP A 32 13.58 -2.80 3.52
C ASP A 32 14.97 -2.17 3.60
N PRO A 33 16.06 -2.96 3.73
CA PRO A 33 17.41 -2.41 3.77
C PRO A 33 17.72 -1.41 2.66
N VAL A 34 17.18 -1.60 1.45
CA VAL A 34 17.42 -0.68 0.32
C VAL A 34 16.70 0.67 0.46
N ALA A 35 15.66 0.74 1.30
CA ALA A 35 14.92 1.98 1.55
C ALA A 35 15.55 2.82 2.67
N ARG A 36 16.35 2.21 3.56
CA ARG A 36 16.97 2.90 4.69
C ARG A 36 17.86 4.04 4.20
N GLY A 37 17.74 5.21 4.83
CA GLY A 37 18.46 6.43 4.44
C GLY A 37 17.81 7.24 3.31
N ASN A 38 16.82 6.67 2.61
CA ASN A 38 16.06 7.36 1.55
C ASN A 38 14.65 7.78 2.00
N VAL A 39 14.22 7.38 3.20
CA VAL A 39 12.89 7.71 3.73
C VAL A 39 12.95 8.99 4.55
N LEU A 40 12.03 9.90 4.23
CA LEU A 40 11.76 11.10 5.00
C LEU A 40 10.46 10.93 5.80
N GLN A 41 10.39 11.57 6.97
CA GLN A 41 9.23 11.62 7.84
C GLN A 41 8.80 13.06 8.10
N ALA A 42 7.48 13.29 8.14
CA ALA A 42 6.88 14.53 8.59
C ALA A 42 5.95 14.23 9.76
N ASP A 43 5.98 15.07 10.78
CA ASP A 43 5.04 15.01 11.89
C ASP A 43 3.75 15.71 11.47
N LEU A 44 2.68 14.93 11.30
CA LEU A 44 1.35 15.45 10.94
C LEU A 44 0.62 16.05 12.14
N HIS A 45 0.89 15.53 13.35
CA HIS A 45 0.27 16.05 14.56
C HIS A 45 0.80 17.45 14.89
N SER A 46 2.09 17.71 14.66
CA SER A 46 2.64 19.08 14.79
C SER A 46 2.06 20.07 13.77
N GLN A 47 1.33 19.57 12.77
CA GLN A 47 0.65 20.34 11.73
C GLN A 47 -0.88 20.37 11.92
N ASP A 48 -1.36 19.98 13.11
CA ASP A 48 -2.79 19.90 13.44
C ASP A 48 -3.59 18.93 12.56
N ILE A 49 -2.92 18.00 11.86
CA ILE A 49 -3.55 16.93 11.08
C ILE A 49 -3.67 15.71 12.00
N THR A 50 -4.86 15.51 12.56
CA THR A 50 -5.15 14.38 13.47
C THR A 50 -6.16 13.38 12.91
N ASP A 51 -6.78 13.70 11.78
CA ASP A 51 -7.70 12.82 11.05
C ASP A 51 -7.05 12.44 9.71
N TYR A 52 -6.82 11.15 9.52
CA TYR A 52 -6.15 10.59 8.34
C TYR A 52 -7.14 9.93 7.38
N GLY A 53 -8.44 9.99 7.68
CA GLY A 53 -9.49 9.27 6.97
C GLY A 53 -9.42 7.75 7.17
N GLU A 54 -10.33 7.03 6.50
CA GLU A 54 -10.34 5.57 6.48
C GLU A 54 -9.77 5.02 5.15
N PRO A 55 -8.91 3.99 5.19
CA PRO A 55 -8.40 3.36 3.97
C PRO A 55 -9.52 2.86 3.03
N SER A 56 -10.65 2.43 3.59
CA SER A 56 -11.84 2.00 2.85
C SER A 56 -12.36 3.06 1.87
N GLY A 57 -12.28 4.34 2.23
CA GLY A 57 -12.82 5.49 1.51
C GLY A 57 -11.83 6.25 0.62
N GLY A 58 -10.57 5.79 0.52
CA GLY A 58 -9.52 6.50 -0.23
C GLY A 58 -8.34 6.95 0.62
N GLY A 59 -8.54 7.08 1.93
CA GLY A 59 -7.49 7.47 2.88
C GLY A 59 -6.90 8.86 2.60
N ILE A 60 -5.63 9.03 2.98
CA ILE A 60 -4.86 10.26 2.80
C ILE A 60 -4.17 10.29 1.43
N GLU A 61 -4.12 11.47 0.82
CA GLU A 61 -3.30 11.74 -0.37
C GLU A 61 -2.19 12.73 -0.03
N LEU A 62 -0.98 12.48 -0.55
CA LEU A 62 0.15 13.38 -0.40
C LEU A 62 0.43 14.09 -1.72
N PHE A 63 0.52 15.41 -1.67
CA PHE A 63 1.00 16.24 -2.77
C PHE A 63 2.35 16.84 -2.40
N PHE A 64 3.30 16.78 -3.32
CA PHE A 64 4.61 17.43 -3.18
C PHE A 64 4.88 18.28 -4.42
N GLN A 65 5.12 19.58 -4.23
CA GLN A 65 5.28 20.55 -5.32
C GLN A 65 4.15 20.47 -6.35
N ASP A 66 2.90 20.53 -5.87
CA ASP A 66 1.68 20.44 -6.67
C ASP A 66 1.52 19.16 -7.51
N LYS A 67 2.30 18.10 -7.19
CA LYS A 67 2.20 16.80 -7.85
C LYS A 67 1.70 15.75 -6.87
N PRO A 68 0.66 14.98 -7.24
CA PRO A 68 0.20 13.87 -6.41
C PRO A 68 1.31 12.82 -6.32
N MET A 69 1.60 12.37 -5.12
CA MET A 69 2.52 11.27 -4.87
C MET A 69 1.77 9.94 -4.91
N THR A 70 2.46 8.89 -5.33
CA THR A 70 1.89 7.55 -5.33
C THR A 70 2.08 6.92 -3.95
N LEU A 71 0.98 6.47 -3.35
CA LEU A 71 1.04 5.64 -2.14
C LEU A 71 1.92 4.42 -2.42
N ALA A 72 2.80 4.12 -1.47
CA ALA A 72 3.64 2.95 -1.54
C ALA A 72 2.73 1.72 -1.66
N ARG A 73 3.08 0.80 -2.54
CA ARG A 73 2.30 -0.40 -2.79
C ARG A 73 3.22 -1.55 -3.12
N TRP A 74 2.76 -2.76 -2.83
CA TRP A 74 3.38 -3.96 -3.33
C TRP A 74 2.39 -4.84 -4.10
N PRO A 75 2.78 -5.31 -5.30
CA PRO A 75 3.96 -4.89 -6.05
C PRO A 75 3.88 -3.42 -6.50
N ASN A 76 5.04 -2.78 -6.74
CA ASN A 76 5.10 -1.39 -7.22
C ASN A 76 4.27 -1.21 -8.51
N GLN A 77 4.25 -2.26 -9.36
CA GLN A 77 3.49 -2.34 -10.60
C GLN A 77 2.79 -3.69 -10.70
N GLY A 78 1.62 -3.73 -11.33
CA GLY A 78 0.82 -4.95 -11.49
C GLY A 78 0.17 -5.42 -10.19
N PHE A 79 -0.08 -6.73 -10.11
CA PHE A 79 -0.88 -7.35 -9.05
C PHE A 79 -0.31 -8.70 -8.62
N VAL A 80 -0.79 -9.18 -7.48
CA VAL A 80 -0.60 -10.52 -6.94
C VAL A 80 -1.85 -11.35 -7.24
N GLU A 81 -1.67 -12.62 -7.56
CA GLU A 81 -2.77 -13.54 -7.82
C GLU A 81 -3.18 -14.32 -6.55
N ILE A 82 -4.48 -14.55 -6.39
CA ILE A 82 -5.04 -15.50 -5.43
C ILE A 82 -4.77 -16.92 -5.95
N ALA A 83 -3.81 -17.61 -5.32
CA ALA A 83 -3.38 -18.95 -5.73
C ALA A 83 -4.48 -20.01 -5.54
N GLN A 84 -5.24 -19.90 -4.45
CA GLN A 84 -6.36 -20.77 -4.15
C GLN A 84 -7.32 -20.12 -3.14
N VAL A 85 -8.63 -20.28 -3.35
CA VAL A 85 -9.65 -19.93 -2.35
C VAL A 85 -9.89 -21.10 -1.40
N LEU A 86 -10.02 -20.79 -0.11
CA LEU A 86 -10.08 -21.77 0.99
C LEU A 86 -11.36 -21.63 1.83
N GLY A 87 -12.26 -20.72 1.47
CA GLY A 87 -13.55 -20.57 2.13
C GLY A 87 -14.41 -21.84 1.99
N PRO A 88 -15.13 -22.26 3.04
CA PRO A 88 -15.96 -23.45 3.01
C PRO A 88 -17.23 -23.31 2.14
N THR A 89 -17.72 -22.09 1.94
CA THR A 89 -18.99 -21.85 1.26
C THR A 89 -18.74 -21.55 -0.21
N ALA A 90 -19.01 -22.53 -1.08
CA ALA A 90 -18.91 -22.33 -2.53
C ALA A 90 -19.94 -21.31 -3.03
N VAL A 91 -19.49 -20.39 -3.88
CA VAL A 91 -20.33 -19.44 -4.61
C VAL A 91 -19.98 -19.47 -6.09
N GLY A 92 -20.91 -19.03 -6.94
CA GLY A 92 -20.64 -18.98 -8.36
C GLY A 92 -21.77 -18.33 -9.15
N GLU A 93 -21.38 -17.57 -10.16
CA GLU A 93 -22.29 -16.89 -11.08
C GLU A 93 -21.68 -16.93 -12.50
N HIS A 94 -22.54 -17.07 -13.52
CA HIS A 94 -22.11 -17.11 -14.93
C HIS A 94 -20.99 -18.13 -15.23
N GLY A 95 -20.96 -19.26 -14.53
CA GLY A 95 -19.96 -20.32 -14.72
C GLY A 95 -18.64 -20.10 -13.98
N ALA A 96 -18.41 -18.93 -13.38
CA ALA A 96 -17.31 -18.70 -12.46
C ALA A 96 -17.60 -19.34 -11.10
N LYS A 97 -16.56 -19.92 -10.46
CA LYS A 97 -16.66 -20.59 -9.16
C LYS A 97 -15.67 -19.98 -8.18
N GLY A 98 -16.09 -19.79 -6.95
CA GLY A 98 -15.27 -19.26 -5.86
C GLY A 98 -15.86 -19.59 -4.49
N CYS A 99 -15.49 -18.82 -3.48
CA CYS A 99 -15.99 -18.98 -2.11
C CYS A 99 -16.48 -17.66 -1.52
N ALA A 100 -17.43 -17.72 -0.58
CA ALA A 100 -17.98 -16.52 0.06
C ALA A 100 -16.98 -15.87 1.03
N GLU A 101 -16.16 -16.66 1.71
CA GLU A 101 -15.24 -16.20 2.74
C GLU A 101 -13.90 -15.74 2.14
N GLY A 102 -13.38 -14.63 2.68
CA GLY A 102 -12.10 -14.03 2.29
C GLY A 102 -10.89 -14.77 2.84
N VAL A 103 -10.84 -16.10 2.67
CA VAL A 103 -9.71 -16.94 3.09
C VAL A 103 -9.07 -17.53 1.84
N PHE A 104 -7.80 -17.23 1.62
CA PHE A 104 -7.10 -17.67 0.42
C PHE A 104 -5.60 -17.91 0.64
N ALA A 105 -5.02 -18.76 -0.21
CA ALA A 105 -3.59 -19.00 -0.28
C ALA A 105 -2.92 -17.99 -1.23
N TYR A 106 -1.69 -17.61 -0.90
CA TYR A 106 -0.83 -16.75 -1.71
C TYR A 106 0.51 -17.42 -2.03
N GLU A 107 1.23 -16.89 -3.02
CA GLU A 107 2.58 -17.33 -3.37
C GLU A 107 3.65 -16.32 -2.92
N GLY A 108 4.88 -16.83 -2.77
CA GLY A 108 6.03 -16.06 -2.30
C GLY A 108 6.02 -15.80 -0.79
N ASP A 109 7.02 -15.04 -0.34
CA ASP A 109 7.28 -14.82 1.08
C ASP A 109 6.97 -13.38 1.53
N ARG A 110 6.57 -12.50 0.59
CA ARG A 110 6.35 -11.08 0.87
C ARG A 110 5.28 -10.83 1.93
N PRO A 111 4.11 -11.50 1.91
CA PRO A 111 3.10 -11.27 2.96
C PRO A 111 3.58 -11.64 4.36
N GLY A 112 4.62 -12.47 4.48
CA GLY A 112 5.26 -12.75 5.76
C GLY A 112 5.80 -11.50 6.45
N ARG A 113 6.19 -10.45 5.70
CA ARG A 113 6.66 -9.19 6.28
C ARG A 113 5.56 -8.40 7.01
N TRP A 114 4.30 -8.73 6.80
CA TRP A 114 3.17 -7.97 7.34
C TRP A 114 2.57 -8.59 8.61
N VAL A 115 3.08 -9.72 9.07
CA VAL A 115 2.55 -10.42 10.27
C VAL A 115 2.60 -9.57 11.53
N ALA A 116 3.63 -8.73 11.66
CA ALA A 116 3.78 -7.83 12.81
C ALA A 116 3.05 -6.48 12.62
N GLU A 117 2.44 -6.26 11.45
CA GLU A 117 1.80 -5.00 11.12
C GLU A 117 0.36 -4.98 11.65
N LYS A 118 -0.03 -3.88 12.30
CA LYS A 118 -1.30 -3.82 13.04
C LYS A 118 -2.52 -3.57 12.16
N ASP A 119 -2.34 -2.94 11.00
CA ASP A 119 -3.45 -2.49 10.16
C ASP A 119 -3.16 -2.72 8.68
N VAL A 120 -3.18 -3.99 8.26
CA VAL A 120 -2.89 -4.35 6.87
C VAL A 120 -4.18 -4.29 6.05
N TRP A 121 -4.15 -3.53 4.96
CA TRP A 121 -5.22 -3.46 3.98
C TRP A 121 -4.76 -3.95 2.62
N LEU A 122 -5.63 -4.68 1.94
CA LEU A 122 -5.42 -5.14 0.57
C LEU A 122 -6.48 -4.52 -0.33
N HIS A 123 -6.07 -4.04 -1.48
CA HIS A 123 -6.96 -3.63 -2.56
C HIS A 123 -7.02 -4.77 -3.57
N GLY A 124 -8.19 -5.35 -3.77
CA GLY A 124 -8.34 -6.48 -4.67
C GLY A 124 -9.58 -6.41 -5.54
N TYR A 125 -9.49 -7.11 -6.67
CA TYR A 125 -10.58 -7.45 -7.58
C TYR A 125 -11.01 -8.88 -7.25
N TRP A 126 -11.84 -9.04 -6.22
CA TRP A 126 -11.92 -10.32 -5.50
C TRP A 126 -12.57 -11.47 -6.28
N PHE A 127 -13.58 -11.15 -7.10
CA PHE A 127 -14.32 -12.13 -7.90
C PHE A 127 -14.38 -11.72 -9.38
N TRP A 128 -14.63 -10.44 -9.62
CA TRP A 128 -14.76 -9.84 -10.95
C TRP A 128 -13.84 -8.63 -11.10
N ASP A 129 -13.29 -8.48 -12.30
CA ASP A 129 -12.30 -7.46 -12.63
C ASP A 129 -12.90 -6.04 -12.67
N TRP A 130 -14.23 -5.93 -12.63
CA TRP A 130 -14.96 -4.65 -12.58
C TRP A 130 -15.45 -4.26 -11.19
N SER A 131 -15.17 -5.09 -10.16
CA SER A 131 -15.67 -4.88 -8.80
C SER A 131 -14.54 -5.04 -7.79
N ASP A 132 -13.77 -3.98 -7.61
CA ASP A 132 -12.73 -3.91 -6.60
C ASP A 132 -13.26 -3.47 -5.23
N GLN A 133 -12.53 -3.85 -4.19
CA GLN A 133 -12.76 -3.36 -2.84
C GLN A 133 -11.45 -3.41 -2.02
N ARG A 134 -11.26 -2.42 -1.14
CA ARG A 134 -10.25 -2.48 -0.09
C ARG A 134 -10.77 -3.26 1.10
N GLN A 135 -10.01 -4.26 1.54
CA GLN A 135 -10.39 -5.11 2.66
C GLN A 135 -9.24 -5.26 3.65
N LYS A 136 -9.59 -5.12 4.93
CA LYS A 136 -8.67 -5.31 6.04
C LYS A 136 -8.30 -6.79 6.17
N VAL A 137 -7.03 -7.06 6.44
CA VAL A 137 -6.55 -8.39 6.79
C VAL A 137 -6.82 -8.64 8.26
N GLU A 138 -7.47 -9.75 8.56
CA GLU A 138 -7.67 -10.25 9.91
C GLU A 138 -6.46 -11.07 10.39
N ALA A 139 -5.91 -11.93 9.52
CA ALA A 139 -4.78 -12.77 9.86
C ALA A 139 -3.93 -13.16 8.65
N ILE A 140 -2.63 -13.38 8.90
CA ILE A 140 -1.69 -13.96 7.95
C ILE A 140 -1.01 -15.16 8.63
N ASP A 141 -1.20 -16.35 8.07
CA ASP A 141 -0.50 -17.56 8.49
C ASP A 141 0.66 -17.81 7.51
N GLN A 142 1.89 -17.58 7.97
CA GLN A 142 3.10 -17.78 7.15
C GLN A 142 3.38 -19.26 6.86
N GLN A 143 3.03 -20.16 7.78
CA GLN A 143 3.31 -21.59 7.62
C GLN A 143 2.41 -22.20 6.55
N LYS A 144 1.13 -21.79 6.55
CA LYS A 144 0.15 -22.23 5.56
C LYS A 144 0.12 -21.36 4.31
N ARG A 145 0.80 -20.20 4.33
CA ARG A 145 0.75 -19.15 3.30
C ARG A 145 -0.68 -18.74 2.98
N THR A 146 -1.45 -18.44 4.02
CA THR A 146 -2.85 -18.02 3.89
C THR A 146 -3.10 -16.64 4.45
N ILE A 147 -3.98 -15.89 3.79
CA ILE A 147 -4.51 -14.62 4.26
C ILE A 147 -6.00 -14.82 4.56
N THR A 148 -6.43 -14.29 5.70
CA THR A 148 -7.84 -14.16 6.09
C THR A 148 -8.20 -12.69 6.11
N LEU A 149 -9.22 -12.30 5.36
CA LEU A 149 -9.78 -10.96 5.34
C LEU A 149 -10.87 -10.81 6.38
N ALA A 150 -10.91 -9.65 7.02
CA ALA A 150 -11.93 -9.29 7.97
C ALA A 150 -13.31 -9.16 7.30
N LYS A 151 -14.36 -9.35 8.10
CA LYS A 151 -15.74 -9.08 7.68
C LYS A 151 -16.02 -7.57 7.62
N PRO A 152 -17.00 -7.13 6.80
CA PRO A 152 -17.80 -7.94 5.88
C PRO A 152 -17.02 -8.38 4.64
N HIS A 153 -17.30 -9.60 4.18
CA HIS A 153 -16.71 -10.13 2.95
C HIS A 153 -17.27 -9.45 1.71
N HIS A 154 -16.51 -9.53 0.61
CA HIS A 154 -16.95 -8.96 -0.66
C HIS A 154 -18.20 -9.68 -1.15
N HIS A 155 -19.20 -8.94 -1.64
CA HIS A 155 -20.54 -9.47 -1.88
C HIS A 155 -20.61 -10.58 -2.96
N TYR A 156 -19.71 -10.56 -3.94
CA TYR A 156 -19.56 -11.66 -4.92
C TYR A 156 -18.74 -12.86 -4.39
N GLY A 157 -18.05 -12.70 -3.26
CA GLY A 157 -17.05 -13.64 -2.77
C GLY A 157 -15.67 -13.44 -3.41
N TYR A 158 -14.90 -14.53 -3.43
CA TYR A 158 -13.49 -14.58 -3.84
C TYR A 158 -13.26 -15.72 -4.82
N ARG A 159 -12.37 -15.53 -5.79
CA ARG A 159 -12.07 -16.51 -6.83
C ARG A 159 -10.57 -16.78 -6.98
N LYS A 160 -10.20 -18.02 -7.28
CA LYS A 160 -8.83 -18.34 -7.69
C LYS A 160 -8.48 -17.60 -8.99
N GLY A 161 -7.27 -17.08 -9.09
CA GLY A 161 -6.83 -16.34 -10.27
C GLY A 161 -7.18 -14.86 -10.25
N GLN A 162 -7.78 -14.37 -9.17
CA GLN A 162 -8.09 -12.97 -9.01
C GLN A 162 -6.96 -12.16 -8.39
N TRP A 163 -7.03 -10.85 -8.57
CA TRP A 163 -5.90 -9.95 -8.37
C TRP A 163 -6.03 -9.14 -7.09
N PHE A 164 -4.93 -8.93 -6.38
CA PHE A 164 -4.85 -7.97 -5.28
C PHE A 164 -3.47 -7.35 -5.17
N TYR A 165 -3.37 -6.24 -4.45
CA TYR A 165 -2.11 -5.64 -4.03
C TYR A 165 -2.26 -5.06 -2.62
N ARG A 166 -1.14 -4.87 -1.94
CA ARG A 166 -1.11 -4.13 -0.68
C ARG A 166 -0.81 -2.67 -0.97
N SER A 167 -1.62 -1.77 -0.43
CA SER A 167 -1.22 -0.38 -0.27
C SER A 167 -0.61 -0.20 1.13
N ASP A 168 0.45 0.57 1.20
CA ASP A 168 1.09 1.04 2.42
C ASP A 168 0.67 2.49 2.66
N ASP A 169 0.62 2.90 3.93
CA ASP A 169 0.18 4.26 4.32
C ASP A 169 1.26 5.35 4.16
N TRP A 170 2.41 5.03 3.57
CA TRP A 170 3.49 6.00 3.28
C TRP A 170 3.66 6.18 1.77
N ALA A 171 4.13 7.34 1.31
CA ALA A 171 4.27 7.64 -0.11
C ALA A 171 5.66 7.27 -0.65
N THR A 172 5.73 6.71 -1.87
CA THR A 172 7.00 6.46 -2.57
C THR A 172 7.36 7.58 -3.54
N TRP A 173 8.64 7.92 -3.60
CA TRP A 173 9.23 8.63 -4.74
C TRP A 173 9.19 7.72 -5.99
N PRO A 174 8.92 8.24 -7.21
CA PRO A 174 9.02 7.43 -8.42
C PRO A 174 10.47 6.96 -8.60
N VAL A 175 10.70 5.66 -8.42
CA VAL A 175 11.97 5.03 -8.82
C VAL A 175 11.90 4.81 -10.33
N PRO A 176 12.80 5.38 -11.15
CA PRO A 176 12.85 5.07 -12.57
C PRO A 176 13.16 3.58 -12.76
N ASP A 177 12.41 2.90 -13.62
CA ASP A 177 12.62 1.49 -13.97
C ASP A 177 14.06 1.25 -14.41
N SER A 178 14.86 0.66 -13.53
CA SER A 178 16.06 -0.05 -13.94
C SER A 178 16.12 -1.37 -13.18
N GLN A 179 15.81 -2.42 -13.93
CA GLN A 179 16.19 -3.83 -13.77
C GLN A 179 15.00 -4.78 -13.73
N ASN A 180 14.55 -5.17 -14.93
CA ASN A 180 14.04 -6.50 -15.16
C ASN A 180 14.76 -7.08 -16.39
N PRO A 181 15.67 -8.07 -16.25
CA PRO A 181 16.26 -8.71 -17.40
C PRO A 181 15.18 -9.53 -18.12
N THR A 182 14.94 -9.16 -19.37
CA THR A 182 14.07 -9.90 -20.28
C THR A 182 14.65 -11.30 -20.47
N VAL A 183 13.95 -12.33 -20.02
CA VAL A 183 14.17 -13.69 -20.52
C VAL A 183 12.99 -14.03 -21.42
N LYS A 184 13.23 -13.93 -22.72
CA LYS A 184 12.42 -14.61 -23.74
C LYS A 184 13.17 -15.87 -24.16
N PRO A 185 12.49 -16.99 -24.46
CA PRO A 185 12.96 -17.90 -25.49
C PRO A 185 12.85 -17.25 -26.89
#